data_AF-A0A6G2DC87-F1
#
_entry.id   AF-A0A6G2DC87-F1
#
_cell.length_a   1.000
_cell.length_b   1.000
_cell.length_c   1.000
_cell.angle_alpha   90.00
_cell.angle_beta   90.00
_cell.angle_gamma   90.00
#
_symmetry.space_group_name_H-M   'P 1'
#
loop_
_entity.id
_entity.type
_entity.pdbx_description
1 polymer ?
#
loop_
_entity_poly.entity_id
_entity_poly.type
_entity_poly.pdbx_seq_one_letter_code
_entity_poly.pdbx_strand_id
1 'polypeptide(L)' 'MAEERVEPKPIDLGEYKFGFHDDVEPVLSTGKGLNEGVIRELSAAKGEPEWMLEFRL' A
#
# COMPACT_ATOMS: atom_id res chain seq x y z
N MET A 1 -49.88 18.21 -0.33
CA MET A 1 -49.19 17.25 -1.21
C MET A 1 -47.98 16.76 -0.44
N ALA A 2 -48.09 15.63 0.25
CA ALA A 2 -46.98 15.08 1.01
C ALA A 2 -46.05 14.37 0.04
N GLU A 3 -44.79 14.81 -0.05
CA GLU A 3 -43.75 14.15 -0.85
C GLU A 3 -43.40 12.82 -0.18
N GLU A 4 -43.80 11.73 -0.83
CA GLU A 4 -43.44 10.38 -0.40
C GLU A 4 -41.97 10.12 -0.76
N ARG A 5 -41.11 10.04 0.26
CA ARG A 5 -39.70 9.68 0.09
C ARG A 5 -39.61 8.21 -0.28
N VAL A 6 -39.22 7.93 -1.51
CA VAL A 6 -38.93 6.57 -1.97
C VAL A 6 -37.57 6.16 -1.42
N GLU A 7 -37.54 5.16 -0.53
CA GLU A 7 -36.28 4.58 -0.05
C GLU A 7 -35.65 3.72 -1.16
N PRO A 8 -34.39 3.98 -1.56
CA PRO A 8 -33.75 3.18 -2.59
C PRO A 8 -33.50 1.77 -2.05
N LYS A 9 -33.93 0.76 -2.81
CA LYS A 9 -33.61 -0.64 -2.50
C LYS A 9 -32.10 -0.84 -2.55
N PRO A 10 -31.50 -1.58 -1.59
CA PRO A 10 -30.07 -1.86 -1.61
C PRO A 10 -29.73 -2.68 -2.86
N ILE A 11 -28.75 -2.20 -3.63
CA ILE A 11 -28.20 -2.91 -4.77
C ILE A 11 -27.25 -3.96 -4.21
N ASP A 12 -27.55 -5.24 -4.43
CA ASP A 12 -26.63 -6.32 -4.12
C ASP A 12 -25.47 -6.32 -5.13
N LEU A 13 -24.30 -5.88 -4.68
CA LEU A 13 -23.09 -5.83 -5.50
C LEU A 13 -22.44 -7.21 -5.68
N GLY A 14 -22.98 -8.26 -5.04
CA GLY A 14 -22.40 -9.59 -5.02
C GLY A 14 -21.03 -9.63 -4.32
N GLU A 15 -20.52 -10.83 -4.07
CA GLU A 15 -19.15 -10.98 -3.57
C GLU A 15 -18.13 -10.71 -4.70
N TYR A 16 -17.07 -9.97 -4.38
CA TYR A 16 -15.99 -9.67 -5.33
C TYR A 16 -15.29 -10.98 -5.74
N LYS A 17 -15.60 -11.47 -6.94
CA LYS A 17 -15.20 -12.81 -7.42
C LYS A 17 -13.72 -12.97 -7.72
N PHE A 18 -12.97 -11.87 -7.83
CA PHE A 18 -11.61 -11.86 -8.36
C PHE A 18 -10.65 -11.17 -7.37
N GLY A 19 -10.66 -11.59 -6.11
CA GLY A 19 -9.76 -11.12 -5.06
C GLY A 19 -8.28 -11.36 -5.38
N PHE A 20 -7.69 -10.58 -6.28
CA PHE A 20 -6.27 -10.67 -6.61
C PHE A 20 -5.42 -10.38 -5.37
N HIS A 21 -4.71 -11.41 -4.90
CA HIS A 21 -3.72 -11.33 -3.84
C HIS A 21 -2.58 -12.24 -4.25
N ASP A 22 -1.36 -11.77 -4.02
CA ASP A 22 -0.16 -12.56 -4.17
C ASP A 22 0.40 -12.82 -2.76
N ASP A 23 0.64 -14.08 -2.44
CA ASP A 23 1.37 -14.44 -1.23
C ASP A 23 2.86 -14.18 -1.47
N VAL A 24 3.34 -13.02 -1.02
CA VAL A 24 4.74 -12.61 -1.16
C VAL A 24 5.40 -12.46 0.20
N GLU A 25 6.55 -13.12 0.35
CA GLU A 25 7.42 -12.97 1.51
C GLU A 25 8.55 -11.99 1.17
N PRO A 26 8.63 -10.81 1.82
CA PRO A 26 9.68 -9.84 1.56
C PRO A 26 11.04 -10.36 2.02
N VAL A 27 12.07 -10.23 1.17
CA VAL A 27 13.46 -10.56 1.53
C VAL A 27 13.99 -9.64 2.64
N LEU A 28 13.48 -8.40 2.69
CA LEU A 28 13.83 -7.40 3.69
C LEU A 28 12.57 -6.59 4.04
N SER A 29 12.38 -6.35 5.33
CA SER A 29 11.33 -5.47 5.86
C SER A 29 11.92 -4.56 6.91
N THR A 30 11.78 -3.25 6.70
CA THR A 30 12.24 -2.20 7.64
C THR A 30 11.14 -1.73 8.59
N GLY A 31 10.01 -2.46 8.62
CA GLY A 31 8.85 -2.11 9.43
C GLY A 31 7.96 -1.03 8.78
N LYS A 32 7.16 -0.35 9.62
CA LYS A 32 6.23 0.69 9.15
C LYS A 32 6.84 2.08 9.26
N GLY A 33 6.67 2.87 8.21
CA GLY A 33 7.09 4.27 8.16
C GLY A 33 8.40 4.46 7.40
N LEU A 34 8.67 5.72 7.05
CA LEU A 34 9.87 6.12 6.32
C LEU A 34 10.62 7.16 7.14
N ASN A 35 11.91 6.92 7.34
CA ASN A 35 12.84 7.86 7.94
C ASN A 35 14.24 7.65 7.33
N GLU A 36 15.17 8.54 7.64
CA GLU A 36 16.54 8.47 7.14
C GLU A 36 17.23 7.12 7.43
N GLY A 37 17.05 6.57 8.64
CA GLY A 37 17.60 5.28 9.02
C GLY A 37 17.13 4.14 8.12
N VAL A 38 15.83 4.12 7.80
CA VAL A 38 15.22 3.15 6.87
C VAL A 38 15.82 3.27 5.47
N ILE A 39 16.06 4.49 4.98
CA ILE A 39 16.67 4.71 3.67
C ILE A 39 18.11 4.20 3.65
N ARG A 40 18.90 4.50 4.70
CA ARG A 40 20.28 4.02 4.83
C ARG A 40 20.37 2.50 4.90
N GLU A 41 19.47 1.86 5.66
CA GLU A 41 19.38 0.39 5.75
C GLU A 41 19.04 -0.25 4.40
N LEU A 42 18.03 0.29 3.71
CA LEU A 42 17.63 -0.20 2.38
C LEU A 42 18.76 -0.07 1.35
N SER A 43 19.48 1.05 1.37
CA SER A 43 20.58 1.31 0.45
C SER A 43 21.75 0.35 0.68
N ALA A 44 22.12 0.12 1.94
CA ALA A 44 23.15 -0.84 2.32
C ALA A 44 22.77 -2.28 1.94
N ALA A 45 21.52 -2.69 2.20
CA ALA A 45 21.05 -4.02 1.85
C ALA A 45 21.05 -4.29 0.33
N LYS A 46 20.84 -3.24 -0.47
CA LYS A 46 20.87 -3.31 -1.94
C LYS A 46 22.27 -3.13 -2.54
N GLY A 47 23.27 -2.74 -1.74
CA GLY A 47 24.61 -2.46 -2.22
C GLY A 47 24.66 -1.29 -3.21
N GLU A 48 23.85 -0.26 -2.99
CA GLU A 48 23.76 0.88 -3.88
C GLU A 48 25.01 1.78 -3.77
N PRO A 49 25.48 2.38 -4.89
CA PRO A 49 26.51 3.42 -4.86
C PRO A 49 26.07 4.67 -4.08
N GLU A 50 27.04 5.33 -3.44
CA GLU A 50 26.83 6.45 -2.51
C GLU A 50 25.96 7.57 -3.08
N TRP A 51 26.16 7.95 -4.35
CA TRP A 51 25.41 9.03 -4.99
C TRP A 51 23.89 8.78 -4.98
N MET A 52 23.45 7.51 -5.01
CA MET A 52 22.02 7.18 -4.94
C MET A 52 21.46 7.29 -3.52
N LEU A 53 22.28 7.07 -2.49
CA LEU A 53 21.89 7.32 -1.12
C LEU A 53 21.79 8.83 -0.88
N GLU A 54 22.83 9.58 -1.26
CA GLU A 54 22.87 11.04 -1.13
C GLU A 54 21.71 11.74 -1.84
N PHE A 55 21.29 11.25 -3.01
CA PHE A 55 20.13 11.80 -3.71
C PHE A 55 18.81 11.63 -2.96
N ARG A 56 18.67 10.59 -2.13
CA ARG A 56 17.42 10.27 -1.41
C ARG A 56 17.32 10.92 -0.04
N LEU A 57 18.43 11.37 0.53
CA LEU A 57 18.51 12.00 1.85
C LEU A 57 18.36 13.52 1.75
#